data_AF-A0A9X0A4C1-F1
#
_entry.id   AF-A0A9X0A4C1-F1
#
_cell.length_a   1.000
_cell.length_b   1.000
_cell.length_c   1.000
_cell.angle_alpha   90.00
_cell.angle_beta   90.00
_cell.angle_gamma   90.00
#
_symmetry.space_group_name_H-M   'P 1'
#
loop_
_entity.id
_entity.type
_entity.pdbx_description
1 polymer ?
#
loop_
_entity_poly.entity_id
_entity_poly.type
_entity_poly.pdbx_seq_one_letter_code
_entity_poly.pdbx_strand_id
1 'polypeptide(L)'
;MTDHKEEQELELEALNSIYPDEFSLIESDPCCFQVSIASEPEKQEDQDCRVCATLQFTYIDTYPDDAPVIDVPSYEGLDNSDADDLREYLEQEENLGMAMVFTLVSAAQEKLIELMDKLKTQKEDEKLRKEKRSRGGRESRQLFEQDESMENSDAAFLESEVKVDESLFQEMDDLDLDDEDIE
;
A
#
# COMPACT_ATOMS: atom_id res chain seq x y z
N MET A 1 -30.82 20.22 32.04
CA MET A 1 -29.62 19.44 32.39
C MET A 1 -29.85 18.14 31.68
N THR A 2 -29.25 18.01 30.50
CA THR A 2 -29.19 16.74 29.78
C THR A 2 -28.36 15.81 30.66
N ASP A 3 -28.93 14.70 31.11
CA ASP A 3 -28.19 13.70 31.88
C ASP A 3 -27.36 12.89 30.88
N HIS A 4 -26.21 13.43 30.50
CA HIS A 4 -25.26 12.81 29.56
C HIS A 4 -24.93 11.36 29.93
N LYS A 5 -24.89 11.07 31.24
CA LYS A 5 -24.63 9.74 31.78
C LYS A 5 -25.75 8.74 31.45
N GLU A 6 -27.01 9.17 31.53
CA GLU A 6 -28.15 8.31 31.19
C GLU A 6 -28.16 8.00 29.68
N GLU A 7 -27.84 8.97 28.83
CA GLU A 7 -27.72 8.76 27.38
C GLU A 7 -26.56 7.83 27.02
N GLN A 8 -25.40 7.97 27.67
CA GLN A 8 -24.25 7.09 27.50
C GLN A 8 -24.57 5.64 27.87
N GLU A 9 -25.30 5.41 28.96
CA GLU A 9 -25.70 4.07 29.41
C GLU A 9 -26.70 3.43 28.42
N LEU A 10 -27.68 4.20 27.94
CA LEU A 10 -28.64 3.73 26.94
C LEU A 10 -27.96 3.37 25.61
N GLU A 11 -26.99 4.16 25.17
CA GLU A 11 -26.22 3.86 23.96
C GLU A 11 -25.35 2.61 24.14
N LEU A 12 -24.68 2.46 25.28
CA LEU A 12 -23.87 1.27 25.57
C LEU A 12 -24.72 -0.01 25.57
N GLU A 13 -25.92 0.03 26.16
CA GLU A 13 -26.85 -1.09 26.13
C GLU A 13 -27.27 -1.43 24.70
N ALA A 14 -27.54 -0.40 23.88
CA ALA A 14 -27.86 -0.58 22.46
C ALA A 14 -26.68 -1.20 21.69
N LEU A 15 -25.45 -0.70 21.87
CA LEU A 15 -24.25 -1.21 21.20
C LEU A 15 -23.97 -2.67 21.57
N ASN A 16 -24.11 -3.03 22.85
CA ASN A 16 -23.94 -4.41 23.29
C ASN A 16 -25.00 -5.35 22.70
N SER A 17 -26.19 -4.83 22.41
CA SER A 17 -27.27 -5.58 21.73
C SER A 17 -27.03 -5.72 20.21
N ILE A 18 -26.47 -4.68 19.58
CA ILE A 18 -26.16 -4.67 18.14
C ILE A 18 -24.92 -5.54 17.86
N TYR A 19 -23.91 -5.45 18.70
CA TYR A 19 -22.58 -6.05 18.51
C TYR A 19 -22.18 -6.96 19.69
N PRO A 20 -22.95 -8.02 20.01
CA PRO A 20 -22.73 -8.82 21.22
C PRO A 20 -21.38 -9.56 21.24
N ASP A 21 -20.86 -9.93 20.06
CA ASP A 21 -19.59 -10.67 19.93
C ASP A 21 -18.38 -9.76 19.66
N GLU A 22 -18.63 -8.55 19.16
CA GLU A 22 -17.61 -7.60 18.69
C GLU A 22 -17.34 -6.47 19.68
N PHE A 23 -18.30 -6.18 20.56
CA PHE A 23 -18.20 -5.19 21.63
C PHE A 23 -17.50 -5.78 22.87
N SER A 24 -16.61 -4.99 23.47
CA SER A 24 -15.97 -5.33 24.74
C SER A 24 -15.78 -4.09 25.59
N LEU A 25 -16.40 -4.07 26.77
CA LEU A 25 -16.21 -3.00 27.76
C LEU A 25 -14.88 -3.21 28.51
N ILE A 26 -14.05 -2.17 28.54
CA ILE A 26 -12.75 -2.18 29.23
C ILE A 26 -12.92 -1.57 30.63
N GLU A 27 -13.43 -0.35 30.69
CA GLU A 27 -13.68 0.40 31.91
C GLU A 27 -15.03 1.12 31.87
N SER A 28 -15.61 1.39 33.04
CA SER A 28 -16.92 2.02 33.17
C SER A 28 -16.88 3.45 33.73
N ASP A 29 -15.74 3.93 34.25
CA ASP A 29 -15.57 5.29 34.75
C ASP A 29 -14.07 5.71 34.69
N PRO A 30 -13.63 6.42 33.63
CA PRO A 30 -14.39 6.82 32.43
C PRO A 30 -14.81 5.62 31.57
N CYS A 31 -15.99 5.69 30.97
CA CYS A 31 -16.50 4.60 30.12
C CYS A 31 -15.61 4.43 28.89
N CYS A 32 -14.93 3.30 28.82
CA CYS A 32 -13.95 2.97 27.81
C CYS A 32 -14.26 1.58 27.28
N PHE A 33 -14.49 1.46 25.98
CA PHE A 33 -14.87 0.20 25.35
C PHE A 33 -14.24 0.09 23.97
N GLN A 34 -14.21 -1.11 23.45
CA GLN A 34 -13.69 -1.41 22.13
C GLN A 34 -14.72 -2.14 21.29
N VAL A 35 -14.72 -1.87 20.00
CA VAL A 35 -15.56 -2.53 19.00
C VAL A 35 -14.63 -3.06 17.91
N SER A 36 -14.67 -4.37 17.71
CA SER A 36 -13.90 -5.02 16.64
C SER A 36 -14.73 -5.08 15.38
N ILE A 37 -14.26 -4.44 14.31
CA ILE A 37 -14.91 -4.46 13.00
C ILE A 37 -14.07 -5.27 12.02
N ALA A 38 -14.73 -6.10 11.22
CA ALA A 38 -14.09 -6.88 10.18
C ALA A 38 -14.85 -6.75 8.88
N SER A 39 -14.12 -6.56 7.78
CA SER A 39 -14.71 -6.58 6.45
C SER A 39 -15.01 -8.03 6.05
N GLU A 40 -16.19 -8.28 5.47
CA GLU A 40 -16.57 -9.59 4.94
C GLU A 40 -16.28 -9.65 3.43
N PRO A 41 -15.37 -10.53 2.97
CA PRO A 41 -15.09 -10.67 1.55
C PRO A 41 -16.27 -11.35 0.83
N GLU A 42 -16.75 -10.76 -0.28
CA GLU A 42 -17.84 -11.34 -1.07
C GLU A 42 -17.46 -12.66 -1.77
N LYS A 43 -16.18 -12.87 -2.06
CA LYS A 43 -15.66 -14.03 -2.80
C LYS A 43 -14.56 -14.74 -2.01
N GLN A 44 -14.46 -16.07 -2.17
CA GLN A 44 -13.39 -16.86 -1.53
C GLN A 44 -11.99 -16.42 -1.97
N GLU A 45 -11.84 -15.92 -3.20
CA GLU A 45 -10.56 -15.42 -3.75
C GLU A 45 -10.10 -14.11 -3.08
N ASP A 46 -11.02 -13.41 -2.40
CA ASP A 46 -10.79 -12.14 -1.73
C ASP A 46 -10.45 -12.31 -0.24
N GLN A 47 -10.37 -13.54 0.28
CA GLN A 47 -10.00 -13.80 1.68
C GLN A 47 -8.61 -13.23 2.03
N ASP A 48 -7.67 -13.25 1.07
CA ASP A 48 -6.35 -12.65 1.21
C ASP A 48 -6.35 -11.10 1.26
N CYS A 49 -7.52 -10.47 1.13
CA CYS A 49 -7.72 -9.03 1.22
C CYS A 49 -8.63 -8.64 2.39
N ARG A 50 -8.95 -9.58 3.30
CA ARG A 50 -9.75 -9.27 4.49
C ARG A 50 -9.01 -8.25 5.35
N VAL A 51 -9.71 -7.17 5.70
CA VAL A 51 -9.22 -6.16 6.64
C VAL A 51 -10.05 -6.18 7.91
N CYS A 52 -9.38 -5.95 9.04
CA CYS A 52 -9.97 -5.92 10.37
C CYS A 52 -9.40 -4.71 11.14
N ALA A 53 -10.20 -4.05 11.95
CA ALA A 53 -9.76 -2.97 12.83
C ALA A 53 -10.49 -3.04 14.17
N THR A 54 -9.79 -2.73 15.25
CA THR A 54 -10.37 -2.59 16.58
C THR A 54 -10.39 -1.12 16.92
N LEU A 55 -11.60 -0.57 17.09
CA LEU A 55 -11.80 0.83 17.48
C LEU A 55 -12.03 0.87 18.99
N GLN A 56 -11.27 1.70 19.68
CA GLN A 56 -11.43 1.98 21.09
C GLN A 56 -12.03 3.38 21.25
N PHE A 57 -13.12 3.47 22.01
CA PHE A 57 -13.81 4.72 22.30
C PHE A 57 -13.74 5.01 23.79
N THR A 58 -13.37 6.23 24.14
CA THR A 58 -13.38 6.74 25.52
C THR A 58 -14.39 7.88 25.61
N TYR A 59 -15.43 7.71 26.42
CA TYR A 59 -16.39 8.78 26.69
C TYR A 59 -15.77 9.89 27.52
N ILE A 60 -16.16 11.12 27.17
CA ILE A 60 -15.83 12.35 27.89
C ILE A 60 -17.09 12.91 28.54
N ASP A 61 -16.94 13.76 29.56
CA ASP A 61 -18.07 14.32 30.30
C ASP A 61 -19.03 15.16 29.45
N THR A 62 -18.55 15.66 28.29
CA THR A 62 -19.33 16.45 27.34
C THR A 62 -19.97 15.61 26.22
N TYR A 63 -19.80 14.29 26.22
CA TYR A 63 -20.47 13.41 25.25
C TYR A 63 -21.95 13.24 25.63
N PRO A 64 -22.91 13.35 24.69
CA PRO A 64 -22.78 13.31 23.22
C PRO A 64 -22.66 14.67 22.49
N ASP A 65 -22.46 15.79 23.20
CA ASP A 65 -22.27 17.11 22.57
C ASP A 65 -20.90 17.22 21.88
N ASP A 66 -19.85 16.64 22.47
CA ASP A 66 -18.51 16.51 21.87
C ASP A 66 -18.19 15.05 21.52
N ALA A 67 -17.28 14.85 20.56
CA ALA A 67 -16.84 13.53 20.13
C ALA A 67 -16.06 12.76 21.22
N PRO A 68 -16.24 11.44 21.33
CA PRO A 68 -15.43 10.61 22.22
C PRO A 68 -13.98 10.56 21.72
N VAL A 69 -13.04 10.21 22.59
CA VAL A 69 -11.65 9.96 22.16
C VAL A 69 -11.61 8.61 21.46
N ILE A 70 -11.25 8.63 20.17
CA ILE A 70 -11.14 7.46 19.31
C ILE A 70 -9.67 7.05 19.22
N ASP A 71 -9.41 5.76 19.38
CA ASP A 71 -8.09 5.17 19.18
C ASP A 71 -8.19 3.84 18.43
N VAL A 72 -7.16 3.49 17.66
CA VAL A 72 -7.14 2.25 16.86
C VAL A 72 -5.96 1.39 17.31
N PRO A 73 -6.07 0.67 18.44
CA PRO A 73 -4.95 -0.08 19.02
C PRO A 73 -4.52 -1.29 18.18
N SER A 74 -5.40 -1.85 17.36
CA SER A 74 -5.13 -3.06 16.59
C SER A 74 -5.82 -3.00 15.23
N TYR A 75 -5.12 -3.42 14.18
CA TYR A 75 -5.63 -3.54 12.83
C TYR A 75 -4.88 -4.66 12.09
N GLU A 76 -5.58 -5.35 11.17
CA GLU A 76 -5.07 -6.45 10.37
C GLU A 76 -5.43 -6.21 8.91
N GLY A 77 -4.46 -6.35 8.00
CA GLY A 77 -4.67 -6.08 6.57
C GLY A 77 -4.66 -4.60 6.17
N LEU A 78 -4.45 -3.69 7.14
CA LEU A 78 -4.30 -2.25 6.93
C LEU A 78 -2.85 -1.82 7.18
N ASP A 79 -2.38 -0.81 6.46
CA ASP A 79 -1.11 -0.16 6.74
C ASP A 79 -1.28 0.94 7.81
N ASN A 80 -0.17 1.37 8.44
CA ASN A 80 -0.20 2.48 9.41
C ASN A 80 -0.81 3.76 8.81
N SER A 81 -0.62 4.00 7.51
CA SER A 81 -1.23 5.14 6.81
C SER A 81 -2.74 5.01 6.77
N ASP A 82 -3.25 3.81 6.43
CA ASP A 82 -4.70 3.59 6.33
C ASP A 82 -5.39 3.67 7.69
N ALA A 83 -4.72 3.22 8.76
CA ALA A 83 -5.22 3.33 10.13
C ALA A 83 -5.28 4.79 10.61
N ASP A 84 -4.28 5.61 10.26
CA ASP A 84 -4.26 7.04 10.56
C ASP A 84 -5.34 7.78 9.76
N ASP A 85 -5.47 7.48 8.45
CA ASP A 85 -6.52 8.02 7.59
C ASP A 85 -7.93 7.65 8.11
N LEU A 86 -8.12 6.43 8.61
CA LEU A 86 -9.37 5.99 9.23
C LEU A 86 -9.68 6.80 10.48
N ARG A 87 -8.68 7.00 11.34
CA ARG A 87 -8.83 7.80 12.55
C ARG A 87 -9.18 9.25 12.22
N GLU A 88 -8.44 9.88 11.30
CA GLU A 88 -8.72 11.24 10.85
C GLU A 88 -10.12 11.36 10.25
N TYR A 89 -10.53 10.37 9.44
CA TYR A 89 -11.86 10.32 8.84
C TYR A 89 -12.97 10.30 9.91
N LEU A 90 -12.80 9.48 10.96
CA LEU A 90 -13.75 9.39 12.06
C LEU A 90 -13.77 10.66 12.93
N GLU A 91 -12.61 11.31 13.12
CA GLU A 91 -12.52 12.60 13.81
C GLU A 91 -13.17 13.74 13.00
N GLN A 92 -13.19 13.65 11.66
CA GLN A 92 -13.84 14.63 10.79
C GLN A 92 -15.35 14.44 10.64
N GLU A 93 -15.90 13.29 11.05
CA GLU A 93 -17.32 13.00 10.89
C GLU A 93 -18.15 13.71 11.97
N GLU A 94 -18.31 15.03 11.82
CA GLU A 94 -18.95 15.92 12.78
C GLU A 94 -20.49 15.85 12.76
N ASN A 95 -21.06 14.89 13.49
CA ASN A 95 -22.50 14.83 13.79
C ASN A 95 -22.78 15.18 15.27
N LEU A 96 -22.37 16.37 15.71
CA LEU A 96 -22.51 16.82 17.09
C LEU A 96 -24.00 16.93 17.50
N GLY A 97 -24.36 16.41 18.69
CA GLY A 97 -25.68 16.56 19.30
C GLY A 97 -26.57 15.31 19.36
N MET A 98 -26.05 14.12 19.07
CA MET A 98 -26.69 12.82 19.35
C MET A 98 -25.65 11.71 19.55
N ALA A 99 -26.05 10.58 20.14
CA ALA A 99 -25.25 9.35 20.23
C ALA A 99 -24.57 9.02 18.88
N MET A 100 -23.23 9.08 18.84
CA MET A 100 -22.41 9.02 17.63
C MET A 100 -21.68 7.69 17.43
N VAL A 101 -21.54 6.84 18.46
CA VAL A 101 -20.63 5.69 18.37
C VAL A 101 -21.09 4.70 17.31
N PHE A 102 -22.39 4.42 17.23
CA PHE A 102 -22.92 3.56 16.18
C PHE A 102 -22.63 4.09 14.78
N THR A 103 -22.77 5.42 14.59
CA THR A 103 -22.46 6.08 13.31
C THR A 103 -20.98 5.96 13.00
N LEU A 104 -20.10 6.25 13.97
CA LEU A 104 -18.64 6.12 13.81
C LEU A 104 -18.22 4.69 13.48
N VAL A 105 -18.80 3.70 14.16
CA VAL A 105 -18.54 2.28 13.87
C VAL A 105 -19.01 1.93 12.45
N SER A 106 -20.20 2.40 12.04
CA SER A 106 -20.73 2.17 10.70
C SER A 106 -19.86 2.82 9.62
N ALA A 107 -19.43 4.05 9.85
CA ALA A 107 -18.56 4.80 8.95
C ALA A 107 -17.17 4.15 8.84
N ALA A 108 -16.64 3.64 9.94
CA ALA A 108 -15.41 2.87 9.93
C ALA A 108 -15.58 1.56 9.16
N GLN A 109 -16.69 0.85 9.34
CA GLN A 109 -16.99 -0.36 8.55
C GLN A 109 -17.03 -0.05 7.05
N GLU A 110 -17.71 1.01 6.63
CA GLU A 110 -17.71 1.46 5.23
C GLU A 110 -16.30 1.77 4.74
N LYS A 111 -15.49 2.44 5.56
CA LYS A 111 -14.11 2.78 5.20
C LYS A 111 -13.22 1.55 5.04
N LEU A 112 -13.37 0.55 5.91
CA LEU A 112 -12.69 -0.74 5.79
C LEU A 112 -13.06 -1.45 4.48
N ILE A 113 -14.33 -1.41 4.08
CA ILE A 113 -14.79 -1.99 2.81
C ILE A 113 -14.11 -1.27 1.63
N GLU A 114 -14.03 0.06 1.65
CA GLU A 114 -13.35 0.84 0.61
C GLU A 114 -11.86 0.49 0.50
N LEU A 115 -11.17 0.31 1.63
CA LEU A 115 -9.77 -0.09 1.70
C LEU A 115 -9.57 -1.52 1.16
N MET A 116 -10.47 -2.44 1.49
CA MET A 116 -10.49 -3.80 0.95
C MET A 116 -10.59 -3.77 -0.59
N ASP A 117 -11.50 -2.98 -1.14
CA ASP A 117 -11.71 -2.87 -2.60
C ASP A 117 -10.54 -2.19 -3.31
N LYS A 118 -9.91 -1.20 -2.66
CA LYS A 118 -8.66 -0.60 -3.14
C LYS A 118 -7.53 -1.62 -3.22
N LEU A 119 -7.36 -2.47 -2.20
CA LEU A 119 -6.35 -3.53 -2.19
C LEU A 119 -6.59 -4.56 -3.29
N LYS A 120 -7.85 -4.97 -3.53
CA LYS A 120 -8.21 -5.86 -4.65
C LYS A 120 -7.82 -5.27 -5.99
N THR A 121 -8.22 -4.01 -6.22
CA THR A 121 -7.96 -3.30 -7.47
C THR A 121 -6.47 -3.15 -7.72
N GLN A 122 -5.69 -2.78 -6.70
CA GLN A 122 -4.23 -2.66 -6.82
C GLN A 122 -3.57 -3.99 -7.18
N LYS A 123 -3.95 -5.10 -6.53
CA LYS A 123 -3.43 -6.45 -6.85
C LYS A 123 -3.74 -6.86 -8.29
N GLU A 124 -4.92 -6.52 -8.80
CA GLU A 124 -5.31 -6.83 -10.19
C GLU A 124 -4.51 -6.00 -11.21
N ASP A 125 -4.38 -4.69 -10.98
CA ASP A 125 -3.66 -3.78 -11.87
C ASP A 125 -2.16 -4.11 -11.93
N GLU A 126 -1.56 -4.49 -10.80
CA GLU A 126 -0.14 -4.88 -10.76
C GLU A 126 0.12 -6.16 -11.57
N LYS A 127 -0.78 -7.15 -11.49
CA LYS A 127 -0.70 -8.38 -12.31
C LYS A 127 -0.78 -8.04 -13.80
N LEU A 128 -1.72 -7.19 -14.19
CA LEU A 128 -1.89 -6.74 -15.58
C LEU A 128 -0.65 -6.00 -16.10
N ARG A 129 -0.07 -5.11 -15.27
CA ARG A 129 1.11 -4.32 -15.64
C ARG A 129 2.36 -5.18 -15.77
N LYS A 130 2.52 -6.20 -14.91
CA LYS A 130 3.62 -7.17 -14.98
C LYS A 130 3.52 -8.07 -16.21
N GLU A 131 2.30 -8.47 -16.58
CA GLU A 131 2.05 -9.22 -17.82
C GLU A 131 2.35 -8.40 -19.07
N LYS A 132 1.88 -7.14 -19.14
CA LYS A 132 2.18 -6.22 -20.26
C LYS A 132 3.68 -5.97 -20.42
N ARG A 133 4.43 -5.80 -19.32
CA ARG A 133 5.90 -5.66 -19.37
C ARG A 133 6.58 -6.93 -19.87
N SER A 134 6.11 -8.09 -19.44
CA SER A 134 6.65 -9.40 -19.86
C SER A 134 6.35 -9.71 -21.32
N ARG A 135 5.22 -9.22 -21.84
CA ARG A 135 4.83 -9.36 -23.25
C ARG A 135 5.57 -8.36 -24.15
N GLY A 136 5.61 -7.08 -23.78
CA GLY A 136 6.32 -6.07 -24.56
C GLY A 136 7.83 -6.32 -24.66
N GLY A 137 8.47 -6.84 -23.60
CA GLY A 137 9.89 -7.22 -23.64
C GLY A 137 10.18 -8.42 -24.56
N ARG A 138 9.21 -9.29 -24.83
CA ARG A 138 9.34 -10.39 -25.81
C ARG A 138 9.16 -9.88 -27.23
N GLU A 139 8.18 -9.01 -27.47
CA GLU A 139 7.91 -8.44 -28.79
C GLU A 139 9.10 -7.60 -29.30
N SER A 140 9.74 -6.79 -28.45
CA SER A 140 10.93 -6.02 -28.85
C SER A 140 12.15 -6.88 -29.17
N ARG A 141 12.34 -8.00 -28.46
CA ARG A 141 13.46 -8.93 -28.69
C ARG A 141 13.25 -9.74 -29.97
N GLN A 142 12.02 -10.19 -30.21
CA GLN A 142 11.65 -10.91 -31.43
C GLN A 142 11.76 -10.02 -32.68
N LEU A 143 11.41 -8.74 -32.60
CA LEU A 143 11.58 -7.81 -33.72
C LEU A 143 13.05 -7.58 -34.09
N PHE A 144 13.95 -7.60 -33.10
CA PHE A 144 15.39 -7.46 -33.31
C PHE A 144 16.01 -8.72 -33.92
N GLU A 145 15.54 -9.91 -33.52
CA GLU A 145 16.00 -11.18 -34.10
C GLU A 145 15.44 -11.44 -35.51
N GLN A 146 14.33 -10.80 -35.90
CA GLN A 146 13.72 -10.93 -37.22
C GLN A 146 14.20 -9.86 -38.22
N ASP A 147 14.95 -8.85 -37.78
CA ASP A 147 15.53 -7.85 -38.67
C ASP A 147 16.80 -8.41 -39.33
N GLU A 148 16.62 -9.14 -40.43
CA GLU A 148 17.70 -9.72 -41.27
C GLU A 148 18.64 -8.66 -41.90
N SER A 149 18.41 -7.36 -41.66
CA SER A 149 19.28 -6.29 -42.18
C SER A 149 20.64 -6.21 -41.47
N MET A 150 20.77 -6.80 -40.27
CA MET A 150 22.05 -6.93 -39.54
C MET A 150 22.95 -8.08 -40.04
N GLU A 151 22.41 -9.10 -40.72
CA GLU A 151 23.25 -10.19 -41.26
C GLU A 151 24.18 -9.75 -42.39
N ASN A 152 23.88 -8.62 -43.06
CA ASN A 152 24.72 -8.08 -44.13
C ASN A 152 25.85 -7.15 -43.63
N SER A 153 25.79 -6.65 -42.39
CA SER A 153 26.86 -5.78 -41.85
C SER A 153 28.10 -6.58 -41.43
N ASP A 154 27.91 -7.80 -40.91
CA ASP A 154 29.03 -8.68 -40.54
C ASP A 154 29.75 -9.25 -41.78
N ALA A 155 29.00 -9.56 -42.84
CA ALA A 155 29.56 -10.00 -44.11
C ALA A 155 30.43 -8.92 -44.78
N ALA A 156 30.02 -7.64 -44.70
CA ALA A 156 30.77 -6.51 -45.27
C ALA A 156 32.07 -6.21 -44.50
N PHE A 157 32.16 -6.58 -43.22
CA PHE A 157 33.37 -6.41 -42.42
C PHE A 157 34.42 -7.49 -42.71
N LEU A 158 33.98 -8.70 -43.05
CA LEU A 158 34.86 -9.84 -43.35
C LEU A 158 35.48 -9.80 -44.76
N GLU A 159 34.90 -9.03 -45.68
CA GLU A 159 35.43 -8.84 -47.05
C GLU A 159 36.34 -7.60 -47.18
N SER A 160 36.42 -6.76 -46.14
CA SER A 160 37.35 -5.63 -46.11
C SER A 160 38.74 -6.10 -45.66
N GLU A 161 39.63 -6.26 -46.61
CA GLU A 161 41.06 -6.45 -46.37
C GLU A 161 41.63 -5.15 -45.77
N VAL A 162 41.58 -5.03 -44.44
CA VAL A 162 42.20 -3.92 -43.70
C VAL A 162 43.71 -4.02 -43.91
N LYS A 163 44.24 -3.26 -44.88
CA LYS A 163 45.68 -3.14 -45.08
C LYS A 163 46.28 -2.39 -43.90
N VAL A 164 46.96 -3.12 -43.03
CA VAL A 164 47.84 -2.53 -42.02
C VAL A 164 48.98 -1.86 -42.77
N ASP A 165 49.06 -0.54 -42.67
CA ASP A 165 50.15 0.22 -43.27
C ASP A 165 51.40 0.05 -42.38
N GLU A 166 52.31 -0.85 -42.75
CA GLU A 166 53.55 -1.15 -42.01
C GLU A 166 54.48 0.08 -41.87
N SER A 167 54.27 1.14 -42.66
CA SER A 167 55.03 2.38 -42.49
C SER A 167 54.76 3.10 -41.16
N LEU A 168 53.59 2.86 -40.55
CA LEU A 168 53.17 3.52 -39.31
C LEU A 168 53.83 2.95 -38.05
N PHE A 169 54.36 1.72 -38.13
CA PHE A 169 55.04 1.05 -37.02
C PHE A 169 56.56 1.22 -37.07
N GLN A 170 57.11 1.68 -38.19
CA GLN A 170 58.54 1.84 -38.37
C GLN A 170 59.08 3.14 -37.75
N GLU A 171 58.22 4.12 -37.45
CA GLU A 171 58.61 5.38 -36.79
C GLU A 171 58.79 5.22 -35.26
N MET A 172 58.45 4.06 -34.69
CA MET A 172 58.58 3.80 -33.24
C MET A 172 59.82 2.98 -32.87
N ASP A 173 60.50 2.35 -33.84
CA ASP A 173 61.75 1.59 -33.64
C ASP A 173 63.02 2.47 -33.71
N ASP A 174 62.90 3.77 -34.01
CA ASP A 174 64.00 4.76 -34.00
C ASP A 174 64.08 5.57 -32.68
N LEU A 175 63.24 5.24 -31.69
CA LEU A 175 63.42 5.73 -30.33
C LEU A 175 64.26 4.73 -29.54
N ASP A 176 65.58 4.79 -29.73
CA ASP A 176 66.59 4.24 -28.82
C ASP A 176 66.33 4.80 -27.41
N LEU A 177 65.54 4.07 -26.61
CA LEU A 177 65.56 4.18 -25.17
C LEU A 177 66.74 3.33 -24.69
N ASP A 178 67.90 3.96 -24.64
CA ASP A 178 69.13 3.46 -24.01
C ASP A 178 68.83 2.99 -22.58
N ASP A 179 68.88 1.68 -22.36
CA ASP A 179 68.82 1.04 -21.04
C ASP A 179 70.10 0.24 -20.79
N GLU A 180 71.26 0.90 -20.68
CA GLU A 180 72.42 0.42 -19.92
C GLU A 180 73.22 1.61 -19.35
N ASP A 181 73.00 1.93 -18.07
CA ASP A 181 74.05 2.07 -17.04
C ASP A 181 73.45 2.62 -15.73
N ILE A 182 73.08 1.73 -14.81
CA ILE A 182 73.13 1.98 -13.36
C ILE A 182 74.09 0.93 -12.77
N GLU A 183 75.38 1.27 -12.76
CA GLU A 183 76.20 1.32 -11.55
C GLU A 183 76.74 2.74 -11.36
#